data_AF-A0A6S6G2Z5-F1
#
_entry.id   AF-A0A6S6G2Z5-F1
#
_cell.length_a   1.000
_cell.length_b   1.000
_cell.length_c   1.000
_cell.angle_alpha   90.00
_cell.angle_beta   90.00
_cell.angle_gamma   90.00
#
_symmetry.space_group_name_H-M   'P 1'
#
loop_
_entity.id
_entity.type
_entity.pdbx_description
1 polymer ?
#
loop_
_entity_poly.entity_id
_entity_poly.type
_entity_poly.pdbx_seq_one_letter_code
_entity_poly.pdbx_strand_id
1 'polypeptide(L)'
;MPNDIVLDPNRAFIFPNRVREQRQRHGLQKLMALSNLIGDIPYIRLSKIERGEVVARADELTRIARALDIPPEALLLDVAARGFDIATWAEPFRDMTAWNEADEREAVLLAAALRVRRNQDRGLTIAVLDRDYGLPAVILSRIENAQKPLDRWNSATLASLCRVFGVSGVPALQEMITAQYRRGELAGFVTTISDPQMRLARTRERIAALRTELTSLAGGPATPVAAKKAAQGTPAPLASDQPRELRVHGAPLAGGLIGFTATDDRVEAPSRAGPRAFALRVCRATLGAGLPANAVVIADPDRLPTVGGLAAIRTGDAYRLVTVTFDRNGATTGYSVTPDMEINLDALDPADVAAVIGAVFA
;
A
#
# COMPACT_ATOMS: atom_id res chain seq x y z
N MET A 1 15.39 -23.74 26.65
CA MET A 1 14.50 -23.99 25.50
C MET A 1 13.88 -22.66 25.11
N PRO A 2 13.89 -22.25 23.84
CA PRO A 2 13.14 -21.04 23.45
C PRO A 2 11.66 -21.23 23.83
N ASN A 3 11.05 -20.17 24.38
CA ASN A 3 9.62 -20.17 24.75
C ASN A 3 8.76 -20.56 23.56
N ASP A 4 7.62 -21.19 23.84
CA ASP A 4 6.67 -21.53 22.78
C ASP A 4 6.19 -20.26 22.05
N ILE A 5 6.06 -20.33 20.72
CA ILE A 5 5.69 -19.15 19.92
C ILE A 5 4.20 -18.93 20.07
N VAL A 6 3.80 -17.89 20.81
CA VAL A 6 2.41 -17.43 20.81
C VAL A 6 2.12 -16.77 19.47
N LEU A 7 1.17 -17.30 18.71
CA LEU A 7 0.74 -16.74 17.43
C LEU A 7 -0.50 -15.88 17.59
N ASP A 8 -0.43 -14.62 17.16
CA ASP A 8 -1.59 -13.74 17.08
C ASP A 8 -2.26 -13.86 15.69
N PRO A 9 -3.46 -14.46 15.59
CA PRO A 9 -4.20 -14.53 14.33
C PRO A 9 -4.72 -13.16 13.87
N ASN A 10 -4.67 -12.15 14.73
CA ASN A 10 -5.12 -10.80 14.45
C ASN A 10 -3.96 -9.81 14.25
N ARG A 11 -2.71 -10.29 14.08
CA ARG A 11 -1.52 -9.44 13.97
C ARG A 11 -1.56 -8.43 12.81
N ALA A 12 -2.32 -8.72 11.75
CA ALA A 12 -2.51 -7.82 10.62
C ALA A 12 -3.35 -6.57 10.98
N PHE A 13 -4.15 -6.65 12.05
CA PHE A 13 -5.03 -5.58 12.51
C PHE A 13 -4.31 -4.69 13.53
N ILE A 14 -3.58 -3.70 13.02
CA ILE A 14 -2.74 -2.80 13.83
C ILE A 14 -3.51 -1.58 14.37
N PHE A 15 -4.70 -1.29 13.86
CA PHE A 15 -5.51 -0.13 14.27
C PHE A 15 -7.03 -0.40 14.19
N PRO A 16 -7.60 -1.16 15.15
CA PRO A 16 -9.05 -1.30 15.25
C PRO A 16 -9.73 0.05 15.48
N ASN A 17 -10.85 0.27 14.80
CA ASN A 17 -11.55 1.55 14.76
C ASN A 17 -13.05 1.36 14.49
N ARG A 18 -13.80 2.46 14.48
CA ARG A 18 -15.26 2.49 14.25
C ARG A 18 -15.65 3.03 12.87
N VAL A 19 -14.73 3.18 11.92
CA VAL A 19 -15.03 3.78 10.60
C VAL A 19 -16.14 3.02 9.87
N ARG A 20 -16.06 1.68 9.81
CA ARG A 20 -17.10 0.84 9.20
C ARG A 20 -18.46 1.01 9.86
N GLU A 21 -18.47 0.89 11.18
CA GLU A 21 -19.65 0.94 12.04
C GLU A 21 -20.37 2.29 11.87
N GLN A 22 -19.62 3.40 11.96
CA GLN A 22 -20.19 4.74 11.78
C GLN A 22 -20.65 4.96 10.34
N ARG A 23 -19.85 4.56 9.35
CA ARG A 23 -20.24 4.66 7.94
C ARG A 23 -21.58 3.95 7.68
N GLN A 24 -21.77 2.73 8.17
CA GLN A 24 -23.00 1.97 8.00
C GLN A 24 -24.20 2.58 8.75
N ARG A 25 -23.99 3.08 9.97
CA ARG A 25 -25.03 3.79 10.73
C ARG A 25 -25.53 5.05 10.04
N HIS A 26 -24.64 5.74 9.33
CA HIS A 26 -24.96 6.95 8.56
C HIS A 26 -25.45 6.63 7.12
N GLY A 27 -25.95 5.41 6.88
CA GLY A 27 -26.61 5.03 5.63
C GLY A 27 -25.67 4.72 4.46
N LEU A 28 -24.36 4.86 4.62
CA LEU A 28 -23.38 4.63 3.57
C LEU A 28 -22.98 3.14 3.54
N GLN A 29 -23.82 2.27 2.98
CA GLN A 29 -23.58 0.81 3.02
C GLN A 29 -22.28 0.38 2.32
N LYS A 30 -21.92 1.07 1.22
CA LYS A 30 -20.69 0.81 0.46
C LYS A 30 -19.61 1.82 0.82
N LEU A 31 -18.37 1.34 1.00
CA LEU A 31 -17.21 2.21 1.27
C LEU A 31 -16.98 3.24 0.17
N MET A 32 -17.27 2.89 -1.08
CA MET A 32 -17.13 3.80 -2.23
C MET A 32 -17.95 5.07 -2.05
N ALA A 33 -19.13 4.98 -1.42
CA ALA A 33 -19.97 6.15 -1.17
C ALA A 33 -19.28 7.14 -0.21
N LEU A 34 -18.65 6.64 0.86
CA LEU A 34 -17.86 7.48 1.77
C LEU A 34 -16.61 8.04 1.08
N SER A 35 -15.93 7.23 0.26
CA SER A 35 -14.74 7.69 -0.50
C SER A 35 -15.08 8.86 -1.41
N ASN A 36 -16.22 8.80 -2.10
CA ASN A 36 -16.68 9.87 -2.99
C ASN A 36 -17.06 11.15 -2.23
N LEU A 37 -17.62 11.03 -1.02
CA LEU A 37 -17.92 12.18 -0.16
C LEU A 37 -16.66 12.89 0.36
N ILE A 38 -15.61 12.12 0.66
CA ILE A 38 -14.37 12.69 1.18
C ILE A 38 -13.51 13.30 0.06
N GLY A 39 -13.39 12.63 -1.09
CA GLY A 39 -12.60 13.05 -2.26
C GLY A 39 -11.08 13.00 -2.07
N ASP A 40 -10.58 13.39 -0.91
CA ASP A 40 -9.15 13.61 -0.64
C ASP A 40 -8.40 12.41 -0.06
N ILE A 41 -9.13 11.38 0.40
CA ILE A 41 -8.54 10.14 0.90
C ILE A 41 -8.73 9.08 -0.18
N PRO A 42 -7.65 8.52 -0.75
CA PRO A 42 -7.77 7.48 -1.76
C PRO A 42 -8.58 6.29 -1.23
N TYR A 43 -9.49 5.75 -2.04
CA TYR A 43 -10.37 4.63 -1.67
C TYR A 43 -9.61 3.47 -1.00
N ILE A 44 -8.42 3.12 -1.51
CA ILE A 44 -7.61 2.03 -0.98
C ILE A 44 -7.03 2.38 0.39
N ARG A 45 -6.59 3.63 0.59
CA ARG A 45 -6.15 4.11 1.91
C ARG A 45 -7.30 4.05 2.89
N LEU A 46 -8.49 4.49 2.49
CA LEU A 46 -9.71 4.45 3.29
C LEU A 46 -10.14 3.01 3.61
N SER A 47 -10.02 2.08 2.67
CA SER A 47 -10.30 0.65 2.86
C SER A 47 -9.35 0.01 3.86
N LYS A 48 -8.05 0.30 3.78
CA LYS A 48 -7.08 -0.19 4.76
C LYS A 48 -7.33 0.42 6.14
N ILE A 49 -7.71 1.70 6.21
CA ILE A 49 -8.11 2.35 7.47
C ILE A 49 -9.32 1.63 8.05
N GLU A 50 -10.40 1.43 7.28
CA GLU A 50 -11.61 0.76 7.76
C GLU A 50 -11.31 -0.65 8.31
N ARG A 51 -10.45 -1.40 7.62
CA ARG A 51 -10.03 -2.74 8.01
C ARG A 51 -8.97 -2.76 9.11
N GLY A 52 -8.49 -1.61 9.57
CA GLY A 52 -7.49 -1.49 10.64
C GLY A 52 -6.10 -2.04 10.31
N GLU A 53 -5.78 -2.18 9.03
CA GLU A 53 -4.45 -2.64 8.56
C GLU A 53 -3.39 -1.53 8.62
N VAL A 54 -3.85 -0.29 8.79
CA VAL A 54 -3.04 0.92 8.80
C VAL A 54 -3.60 1.88 9.82
N VAL A 55 -2.72 2.61 10.50
CA VAL A 55 -3.15 3.69 11.39
C VAL A 55 -3.61 4.88 10.55
N ALA A 56 -4.78 5.42 10.84
CA ALA A 56 -5.25 6.68 10.25
C ALA A 56 -4.52 7.86 10.91
N ARG A 57 -4.16 8.88 10.13
CA ARG A 57 -3.64 10.14 10.66
C ARG A 57 -4.78 10.97 11.26
N ALA A 58 -4.46 11.87 12.18
CA ALA A 58 -5.47 12.75 12.78
C ALA A 58 -6.26 13.55 11.72
N ASP A 59 -5.59 14.07 10.68
CA ASP A 59 -6.25 14.79 9.59
C ASP A 59 -7.18 13.90 8.74
N GLU A 60 -6.81 12.64 8.52
CA GLU A 60 -7.64 11.66 7.84
C GLU A 60 -8.90 11.34 8.67
N LEU A 61 -8.75 11.16 9.99
CA LEU A 61 -9.87 10.96 10.89
C LEU A 61 -10.81 12.15 10.90
N THR A 62 -10.29 13.38 10.97
CA THR A 62 -11.11 14.60 10.91
C THR A 62 -11.93 14.69 9.63
N ARG A 63 -11.33 14.36 8.47
CA ARG A 63 -12.05 14.37 7.18
C ARG A 63 -13.13 13.30 7.11
N ILE A 64 -12.83 12.08 7.58
CA ILE A 64 -13.81 10.99 7.65
C ILE A 64 -14.98 11.40 8.57
N ALA A 65 -14.69 11.95 9.74
CA ALA A 65 -15.70 12.36 10.70
C ALA A 65 -16.58 13.48 10.14
N ARG A 66 -15.97 14.46 9.46
CA ARG A 66 -16.69 15.55 8.78
C ARG A 66 -17.65 15.01 7.71
N ALA A 67 -17.21 14.05 6.89
CA ALA A 67 -18.07 13.45 5.87
C ALA A 67 -19.24 12.64 6.46
N LEU A 68 -19.12 12.21 7.72
CA LEU A 68 -20.14 11.48 8.46
C LEU A 68 -20.94 12.36 9.43
N ASP A 69 -20.61 13.64 9.56
CA ASP A 69 -21.20 14.57 10.54
C ASP A 69 -21.13 14.07 11.99
N ILE A 70 -19.94 13.63 12.42
CA ILE A 70 -19.64 13.15 13.78
C ILE A 70 -18.34 13.73 14.32
N PRO A 71 -18.13 13.75 15.65
CA PRO A 71 -16.83 14.09 16.22
C PRO A 71 -15.75 13.05 15.81
N PRO A 72 -14.51 13.46 15.48
CA PRO A 72 -13.43 12.54 15.09
C PRO A 72 -13.13 11.44 16.11
N GLU A 73 -13.33 11.71 17.39
CA GLU A 73 -13.14 10.76 18.49
C GLU A 73 -14.12 9.59 18.41
N ALA A 74 -15.30 9.76 17.79
CA ALA A 74 -16.27 8.70 17.58
C ALA A 74 -15.83 7.65 16.56
N LEU A 75 -14.75 7.91 15.79
CA LEU A 75 -14.10 6.93 14.93
C LEU A 75 -13.08 6.07 15.69
N LEU A 76 -12.64 6.50 16.86
CA LEU A 76 -11.70 5.75 17.68
C LEU A 76 -12.42 4.67 18.48
N LEU A 77 -11.79 3.51 18.60
CA LEU A 77 -12.29 2.41 19.41
C LEU A 77 -11.59 2.40 20.77
N ASP A 78 -12.30 2.06 21.84
CA ASP A 78 -11.67 1.82 23.14
C ASP A 78 -11.30 0.34 23.29
N VAL A 79 -10.04 0.02 22.98
CA VAL A 79 -9.51 -1.34 23.05
C VAL A 79 -9.22 -1.79 24.48
N ALA A 80 -9.34 -0.90 25.47
CA ALA A 80 -9.19 -1.23 26.89
C ALA A 80 -10.55 -1.52 27.57
N ALA A 81 -11.66 -1.27 26.88
CA ALA A 81 -12.99 -1.60 27.39
C ALA A 81 -13.10 -3.11 27.67
N ARG A 82 -13.69 -3.48 28.81
CA ARG A 82 -13.82 -4.88 29.25
C ARG A 82 -14.53 -5.81 28.24
N GLY A 83 -15.39 -5.25 27.40
CA GLY A 83 -16.14 -6.01 26.39
C GLY A 83 -15.49 -6.00 25.00
N PHE A 84 -14.32 -5.36 24.82
CA PHE A 84 -13.66 -5.37 23.52
C PHE A 84 -12.94 -6.70 23.28
N ASP A 85 -13.29 -7.35 22.18
CA ASP A 85 -12.56 -8.49 21.63
C ASP A 85 -12.15 -8.19 20.18
N ILE A 86 -10.84 -8.29 19.92
CA ILE A 86 -10.29 -8.07 18.59
C ILE A 86 -10.75 -9.13 17.60
N ALA A 87 -10.98 -10.37 18.04
CA ALA A 87 -11.41 -11.45 17.15
C ALA A 87 -12.81 -11.19 16.62
N THR A 88 -13.73 -10.80 17.51
CA THR A 88 -15.08 -10.35 17.17
C THR A 88 -15.05 -9.11 16.27
N TRP A 89 -14.23 -8.10 16.58
CA TRP A 89 -14.12 -6.90 15.73
C TRP A 89 -13.57 -7.21 14.34
N ALA A 90 -12.62 -8.14 14.24
CA ALA A 90 -11.96 -8.52 12.99
C ALA A 90 -12.80 -9.45 12.10
N GLU A 91 -13.83 -10.11 12.65
CA GLU A 91 -14.66 -11.10 11.95
C GLU A 91 -15.12 -10.66 10.55
N PRO A 92 -15.62 -9.42 10.33
CA PRO A 92 -16.06 -8.97 8.99
C PRO A 92 -14.92 -8.84 7.97
N PHE A 93 -13.67 -8.86 8.44
CA PHE A 93 -12.45 -8.64 7.65
C PHE A 93 -11.57 -9.88 7.55
N ARG A 94 -11.85 -10.93 8.32
CA ARG A 94 -11.09 -12.18 8.28
C ARG A 94 -11.28 -12.87 6.94
N ASP A 95 -10.17 -13.40 6.42
CA ASP A 95 -10.21 -14.27 5.26
C ASP A 95 -10.61 -15.69 5.69
N MET A 96 -11.37 -16.39 4.85
CA MET A 96 -11.83 -17.76 5.11
C MET A 96 -10.79 -18.83 4.71
N THR A 97 -9.59 -18.44 4.26
CA THR A 97 -8.53 -19.42 4.00
C THR A 97 -8.16 -20.17 5.28
N ALA A 98 -7.95 -21.48 5.15
CA ALA A 98 -7.58 -22.35 6.26
C ALA A 98 -6.32 -21.81 6.97
N TRP A 99 -6.49 -21.47 8.24
CA TRP A 99 -5.37 -21.14 9.13
C TRP A 99 -4.51 -22.40 9.32
N ASN A 100 -3.23 -22.31 8.95
CA ASN A 100 -2.24 -23.35 9.20
C ASN A 100 -1.19 -22.83 10.17
N GLU A 101 -1.19 -23.36 11.39
CA GLU A 101 -0.30 -22.92 12.45
C GLU A 101 1.19 -23.06 12.11
N ALA A 102 1.57 -24.09 11.35
CA ALA A 102 2.95 -24.31 10.95
C ALA A 102 3.46 -23.24 9.98
N ASP A 103 2.63 -22.88 9.00
CA ASP A 103 2.93 -21.86 7.99
C ASP A 103 3.02 -20.47 8.63
N GLU A 104 2.13 -20.21 9.58
CA GLU A 104 2.08 -18.96 10.35
C GLU A 104 3.30 -18.81 11.27
N ARG A 105 3.70 -19.91 11.91
CA ARG A 105 4.93 -19.98 12.70
C ARG A 105 6.16 -19.70 11.84
N GLU A 106 6.22 -20.29 10.65
CA GLU A 106 7.31 -20.05 9.72
C GLU A 106 7.40 -18.58 9.29
N ALA A 107 6.27 -17.95 8.97
CA ALA A 107 6.22 -16.53 8.62
C ALA A 107 6.78 -15.64 9.74
N VAL A 108 6.42 -15.92 11.00
CA VAL A 108 6.92 -15.20 12.17
C VAL A 108 8.43 -15.38 12.33
N LEU A 109 8.93 -16.60 12.14
CA LEU A 109 10.36 -16.90 12.24
C LEU A 109 11.17 -16.21 11.14
N LEU A 110 10.69 -16.21 9.90
CA LEU A 110 11.30 -15.47 8.79
C LEU A 110 11.35 -13.97 9.08
N ALA A 111 10.23 -13.41 9.53
CA ALA A 111 10.13 -12.00 9.89
C ALA A 111 11.14 -11.62 10.99
N ALA A 112 11.25 -12.45 12.03
CA ALA A 112 12.21 -12.27 13.10
C ALA A 112 13.66 -12.36 12.60
N ALA A 113 13.99 -13.37 11.80
CA ALA A 113 15.33 -13.55 11.23
C ALA A 113 15.74 -12.38 10.33
N LEU A 114 14.81 -11.84 9.52
CA LEU A 114 15.09 -10.69 8.66
C LEU A 114 15.36 -9.43 9.48
N ARG A 115 14.59 -9.20 10.55
CA ARG A 115 14.83 -8.08 11.47
C ARG A 115 16.17 -8.22 12.20
N VAL A 116 16.55 -9.42 12.64
CA VAL A 116 17.88 -9.70 13.22
C VAL A 116 18.98 -9.36 12.22
N ARG A 117 18.88 -9.89 11.00
CA ARG A 117 19.88 -9.66 9.93
C ARG A 117 20.07 -8.18 9.63
N ARG A 118 18.97 -7.43 9.52
CA ARG A 118 19.00 -5.96 9.30
C ARG A 118 19.49 -5.17 10.51
N ASN A 119 19.25 -5.66 11.73
CA ASN A 119 19.76 -5.00 12.93
C ASN A 119 21.26 -5.22 13.12
N GLN A 120 21.78 -6.38 12.69
CA GLN A 120 23.21 -6.70 12.72
C GLN A 120 24.00 -5.98 11.62
N ASP A 121 23.35 -5.61 10.52
CA ASP A 121 23.98 -4.98 9.36
C ASP A 121 23.24 -3.70 8.96
N ARG A 122 23.77 -2.58 9.45
CA ARG A 122 23.24 -1.25 9.17
C ARG A 122 23.30 -0.86 7.69
N GLY A 123 24.09 -1.58 6.87
CA GLY A 123 24.15 -1.41 5.43
C GLY A 123 22.90 -1.91 4.70
N LEU A 124 22.16 -2.86 5.30
CA LEU A 124 20.89 -3.38 4.76
C LEU A 124 19.71 -2.42 5.00
N THR A 125 19.86 -1.21 4.47
CA THR A 125 18.82 -0.21 4.41
C THR A 125 17.70 -0.66 3.47
N ILE A 126 16.52 -0.05 3.60
CA ILE A 126 15.39 -0.31 2.69
C ILE A 126 15.79 -0.06 1.23
N ALA A 127 16.53 1.03 0.98
CA ALA A 127 16.97 1.38 -0.37
C ALA A 127 17.96 0.36 -0.95
N VAL A 128 18.86 -0.19 -0.12
CA VAL A 128 19.81 -1.25 -0.53
C VAL A 128 19.06 -2.56 -0.81
N LEU A 129 18.12 -2.95 0.04
CA LEU A 129 17.31 -4.15 -0.16
C LEU A 129 16.47 -4.06 -1.43
N ASP A 130 15.94 -2.90 -1.76
CA ASP A 130 15.22 -2.66 -3.01
C ASP A 130 16.17 -2.75 -4.22
N ARG A 131 17.23 -1.94 -4.23
CA ARG A 131 18.15 -1.81 -5.36
C ARG A 131 18.97 -3.07 -5.64
N ASP A 132 19.59 -3.64 -4.61
CA ASP A 132 20.61 -4.68 -4.77
C ASP A 132 20.02 -6.09 -4.66
N TYR A 133 18.87 -6.22 -3.99
CA TYR A 133 18.23 -7.50 -3.77
C TYR A 133 16.89 -7.62 -4.48
N GLY A 134 16.30 -6.55 -5.02
CA GLY A 134 14.98 -6.60 -5.64
C GLY A 134 13.87 -6.83 -4.61
N LEU A 135 14.04 -6.28 -3.40
CA LEU A 135 13.08 -6.40 -2.30
C LEU A 135 12.46 -5.03 -1.96
N PRO A 136 11.39 -4.62 -2.64
CA PRO A 136 10.77 -3.30 -2.45
C PRO A 136 10.30 -3.08 -1.02
N ALA A 137 10.29 -1.82 -0.58
CA ALA A 137 9.91 -1.43 0.79
C ALA A 137 8.57 -2.00 1.25
N VAL A 138 7.58 -2.09 0.35
CA VAL A 138 6.26 -2.66 0.65
C VAL A 138 6.35 -4.17 0.91
N ILE A 139 7.11 -4.90 0.09
CA ILE A 139 7.32 -6.34 0.24
C ILE A 139 8.11 -6.63 1.52
N LEU A 140 9.18 -5.88 1.74
CA LEU A 140 9.98 -5.93 2.97
C LEU A 140 9.11 -5.69 4.21
N SER A 141 8.29 -4.65 4.23
CA SER A 141 7.37 -4.37 5.33
C SER A 141 6.40 -5.51 5.59
N ARG A 142 5.87 -6.15 4.53
CA ARG A 142 4.94 -7.28 4.67
C ARG A 142 5.62 -8.51 5.26
N ILE A 143 6.85 -8.81 4.82
CA ILE A 143 7.67 -9.92 5.35
C ILE A 143 8.00 -9.65 6.82
N GLU A 144 8.49 -8.45 7.15
CA GLU A 144 8.86 -8.12 8.52
C GLU A 144 7.68 -8.12 9.50
N ASN A 145 6.45 -8.03 9.01
CA ASN A 145 5.24 -8.14 9.84
C ASN A 145 4.57 -9.52 9.74
N ALA A 146 5.26 -10.51 9.15
CA ALA A 146 4.74 -11.86 8.96
C ALA A 146 3.34 -11.88 8.33
N GLN A 147 3.06 -10.99 7.37
CA GLN A 147 1.69 -10.82 6.84
C GLN A 147 1.23 -12.00 5.99
N LYS A 148 2.15 -12.81 5.47
CA LYS A 148 1.80 -14.03 4.76
C LYS A 148 2.85 -15.13 4.95
N PRO A 149 2.41 -16.40 4.92
CA PRO A 149 3.27 -17.58 4.82
C PRO A 149 4.32 -17.52 3.70
N LEU A 150 5.36 -18.35 3.86
CA LEU A 150 6.51 -18.38 2.96
C LEU A 150 6.11 -18.82 1.54
N ASP A 151 5.25 -19.82 1.42
CA ASP A 151 4.75 -20.41 0.17
C ASP A 151 3.91 -19.43 -0.68
N ARG A 152 3.31 -18.41 -0.05
CA ARG A 152 2.53 -17.37 -0.73
C ARG A 152 3.40 -16.28 -1.37
N TRP A 153 4.72 -16.30 -1.19
CA TRP A 153 5.62 -15.38 -1.89
C TRP A 153 5.95 -15.91 -3.29
N ASN A 154 6.05 -14.99 -4.26
CA ASN A 154 6.49 -15.36 -5.60
C ASN A 154 7.97 -15.79 -5.59
N SER A 155 8.37 -16.53 -6.63
CA SER A 155 9.73 -17.06 -6.78
C SER A 155 10.80 -15.98 -6.75
N ALA A 156 10.53 -14.79 -7.31
CA ALA A 156 11.46 -13.66 -7.28
C ALA A 156 11.72 -13.16 -5.86
N THR A 157 10.69 -13.05 -5.03
CA THR A 157 10.82 -12.64 -3.62
C THR A 157 11.57 -13.69 -2.82
N LEU A 158 11.26 -14.98 -3.03
CA LEU A 158 11.95 -16.09 -2.37
C LEU A 158 13.43 -16.14 -2.74
N ALA A 159 13.76 -15.96 -4.02
CA ALA A 159 15.15 -15.86 -4.47
C ALA A 159 15.88 -14.65 -3.85
N SER A 160 15.19 -13.52 -3.74
CA SER A 160 15.72 -12.30 -3.11
C SER A 160 16.02 -12.51 -1.63
N LEU A 161 15.13 -13.18 -0.90
CA LEU A 161 15.35 -13.58 0.49
C LEU A 161 16.57 -14.51 0.60
N CYS A 162 16.67 -15.53 -0.24
CA CYS A 162 17.83 -16.43 -0.23
C CYS A 162 19.15 -15.67 -0.42
N ARG A 163 19.19 -14.68 -1.33
CA ARG A 163 20.36 -13.80 -1.52
C ARG A 163 20.65 -12.93 -0.30
N VAL A 164 19.64 -12.33 0.33
CA VAL A 164 19.81 -11.49 1.55
C VAL A 164 20.45 -12.29 2.68
N PHE A 165 20.07 -13.57 2.80
CA PHE A 165 20.59 -14.48 3.82
C PHE A 165 21.85 -15.25 3.38
N GLY A 166 22.29 -15.12 2.12
CA GLY A 166 23.47 -15.81 1.60
C GLY A 166 23.31 -17.34 1.52
N VAL A 167 22.10 -17.83 1.29
CA VAL A 167 21.78 -19.27 1.20
C VAL A 167 21.39 -19.69 -0.21
N SER A 168 21.57 -20.98 -0.53
CA SER A 168 21.42 -21.51 -1.88
C SER A 168 19.96 -21.69 -2.34
N GLY A 169 18.99 -21.66 -1.42
CA GLY A 169 17.58 -21.84 -1.75
C GLY A 169 16.68 -21.85 -0.52
N VAL A 170 15.37 -22.01 -0.78
CA VAL A 170 14.33 -21.95 0.26
C VAL A 170 14.52 -23.01 1.36
N PRO A 171 14.83 -24.29 1.07
CA PRO A 171 15.08 -25.27 2.13
C PRO A 171 16.24 -24.88 3.06
N ALA A 172 17.35 -24.38 2.49
CA ALA A 172 18.50 -23.92 3.27
C ALA A 172 18.16 -22.68 4.11
N LEU A 173 17.30 -21.79 3.60
CA LEU A 173 16.76 -20.65 4.35
C LEU A 173 15.97 -21.11 5.57
N GLN A 174 15.06 -22.07 5.40
CA GLN A 174 14.22 -22.62 6.47
C GLN A 174 15.06 -23.29 7.57
N GLU A 175 16.06 -24.09 7.17
CA GLU A 175 17.00 -24.74 8.08
C GLU A 175 17.81 -23.72 8.90
N MET A 176 18.35 -22.70 8.23
CA MET A 176 19.11 -21.63 8.87
C MET A 176 18.26 -20.86 9.90
N ILE A 177 17.04 -20.48 9.53
CA ILE A 177 16.11 -19.77 10.43
C ILE A 177 15.76 -20.64 11.63
N THR A 178 15.48 -21.92 11.41
CA THR A 178 15.19 -22.90 12.48
C THR A 178 16.38 -23.05 13.43
N ALA A 179 17.61 -23.07 12.91
CA ALA A 179 18.82 -23.11 13.72
C ALA A 179 19.00 -21.84 14.56
N GLN A 180 18.79 -20.65 13.99
CA GLN A 180 18.82 -19.37 14.74
C GLN A 180 17.79 -19.36 15.87
N TYR A 181 16.58 -19.83 15.60
CA TYR A 181 15.53 -19.94 16.61
C TYR A 181 15.92 -20.86 17.77
N ARG A 182 16.46 -22.05 17.48
CA ARG A 182 16.92 -23.01 18.50
C ARG A 182 18.03 -22.44 19.38
N ARG A 183 18.89 -21.56 18.83
CA ARG A 183 19.91 -20.83 19.58
C ARG A 183 19.38 -19.64 20.39
N GLY A 184 18.10 -19.31 20.26
CA GLY A 184 17.45 -18.20 20.98
C GLY A 184 17.69 -16.82 20.37
N GLU A 185 18.34 -16.73 19.22
CA GLU A 185 18.73 -15.46 18.58
C GLU A 185 17.53 -14.63 18.10
N LEU A 186 16.40 -15.30 17.85
CA LEU A 186 15.19 -14.68 17.33
C LEU A 186 14.19 -14.24 18.42
N ALA A 187 14.40 -14.62 19.68
CA ALA A 187 13.38 -14.57 20.73
C ALA A 187 12.75 -13.17 20.92
N GLY A 188 13.57 -12.11 20.98
CA GLY A 188 13.08 -10.75 21.18
C GLY A 188 12.20 -10.23 20.03
N PHE A 189 12.53 -10.59 18.79
CA PHE A 189 11.76 -10.17 17.62
C PHE A 189 10.48 -10.99 17.46
N VAL A 190 10.52 -12.30 17.75
CA VAL A 190 9.34 -13.18 17.75
C VAL A 190 8.26 -12.61 18.67
N THR A 191 8.59 -12.34 19.94
CA THR A 191 7.64 -11.73 20.90
C THR A 191 7.07 -10.42 20.37
N THR A 192 7.89 -9.57 19.75
CA THR A 192 7.43 -8.26 19.24
C THR A 192 6.43 -8.40 18.08
N ILE A 193 6.57 -9.43 17.25
CA ILE A 193 5.75 -9.66 16.05
C ILE A 193 4.45 -10.37 16.41
N SER A 194 4.53 -11.42 17.22
CA SER A 194 3.44 -12.39 17.36
C SER A 194 2.66 -12.30 18.67
N ASP A 195 3.10 -11.51 19.65
CA ASP A 195 2.43 -11.40 20.95
C ASP A 195 1.19 -10.48 20.89
N PRO A 196 -0.03 -11.00 21.17
CA PRO A 196 -1.25 -10.22 21.21
C PRO A 196 -1.25 -9.09 22.24
N GLN A 197 -0.60 -9.27 23.39
CA GLN A 197 -0.54 -8.25 24.45
C GLN A 197 0.32 -7.07 24.02
N MET A 198 1.44 -7.34 23.33
CA MET A 198 2.30 -6.30 22.77
C MET A 198 1.58 -5.51 21.67
N ARG A 199 0.83 -6.18 20.78
CA ARG A 199 -0.03 -5.49 19.80
C ARG A 199 -1.06 -4.60 20.49
N LEU A 200 -1.74 -5.11 21.51
CA LEU A 200 -2.77 -4.38 22.25
C LEU A 200 -2.18 -3.15 22.97
N ALA A 201 -1.00 -3.27 23.59
CA ALA A 201 -0.28 -2.16 24.20
C ALA A 201 0.05 -1.05 23.17
N ARG A 202 0.66 -1.41 22.04
CA ARG A 202 0.95 -0.46 20.95
C ARG A 202 -0.32 0.22 20.42
N THR A 203 -1.42 -0.52 20.35
CA THR A 203 -2.71 0.00 19.88
C THR A 203 -3.26 1.04 20.87
N ARG A 204 -3.19 0.79 22.18
CA ARG A 204 -3.59 1.74 23.23
C ARG A 204 -2.77 3.02 23.18
N GLU A 205 -1.44 2.91 23.09
CA GLU A 205 -0.54 4.06 22.96
C GLU A 205 -0.89 4.90 21.74
N ARG A 206 -1.14 4.25 20.60
CA ARG A 206 -1.49 4.95 19.35
C ARG A 206 -2.83 5.66 19.42
N ILE A 207 -3.85 5.04 20.02
CA ILE A 207 -5.16 5.65 20.23
C ILE A 207 -5.05 6.85 21.18
N ALA A 208 -4.26 6.74 22.26
CA ALA A 208 -4.02 7.83 23.19
C ALA A 208 -3.34 9.02 22.50
N ALA A 209 -2.29 8.76 21.71
CA ALA A 209 -1.61 9.80 20.92
C ALA A 209 -2.57 10.48 19.93
N LEU A 210 -3.38 9.71 19.20
CA LEU A 210 -4.36 10.25 18.27
C LEU A 210 -5.43 11.10 18.97
N ARG A 211 -5.89 10.72 20.16
CA ARG A 211 -6.80 11.55 20.96
C ARG A 211 -6.17 12.91 21.29
N THR A 212 -4.91 12.93 21.73
CA THR A 212 -4.19 14.17 22.00
C THR A 212 -4.05 15.04 20.74
N GLU A 213 -3.69 14.43 19.60
CA GLU A 213 -3.58 15.13 18.31
C GLU A 213 -4.93 15.73 17.86
N LEU A 214 -6.03 14.99 18.00
CA LEU A 214 -7.38 15.46 17.64
C LEU A 214 -7.84 16.63 18.52
N THR A 215 -7.62 16.57 19.83
CA THR A 215 -7.91 17.70 20.75
C THR A 215 -7.11 18.94 20.38
N SER A 216 -5.83 18.77 20.01
CA SER A 216 -4.98 19.89 19.59
C SER A 216 -5.47 20.55 18.29
N LEU A 217 -6.07 19.79 17.37
CA LEU A 217 -6.64 20.32 16.13
C LEU A 217 -7.99 21.03 16.35
N ALA A 218 -8.74 20.65 17.38
CA ALA A 218 -10.02 21.27 17.73
C ALA A 218 -9.89 22.60 18.50
N GLY A 219 -8.79 22.80 19.24
CA GLY A 219 -8.62 23.91 20.19
C GLY A 219 -7.84 25.15 19.70
N GLY A 220 -7.42 25.22 18.44
CA GLY A 220 -6.63 26.34 17.92
C GLY A 220 -7.42 27.26 16.98
N PRO A 221 -7.21 28.60 17.01
CA PRO A 221 -7.64 29.45 15.90
C PRO A 221 -6.92 29.00 14.62
N ALA A 222 -7.62 29.07 13.48
CA ALA A 222 -7.10 28.72 12.18
C ALA A 222 -5.97 29.69 11.75
N THR A 223 -4.76 29.44 12.22
CA THR A 223 -3.53 29.97 11.62
C THR A 223 -2.98 28.92 10.65
N PRO A 224 -2.51 29.30 9.45
CA PRO A 224 -1.93 28.36 8.51
C PRO A 224 -0.63 27.83 9.12
N VAL A 225 -0.65 26.58 9.59
CA VAL A 225 0.57 25.91 10.06
C VAL A 225 1.37 25.53 8.82
N ALA A 226 2.37 26.35 8.54
CA ALA A 226 3.44 26.02 7.59
C ALA A 226 3.98 24.62 7.93
N ALA A 227 3.99 23.75 6.93
CA ALA A 227 4.53 22.40 7.05
C ALA A 227 5.98 22.44 7.53
N LYS A 228 6.22 22.11 8.80
CA LYS A 228 7.55 21.77 9.30
C LYS A 228 7.97 20.45 8.67
N LYS A 229 8.69 20.54 7.54
CA LYS A 229 9.53 19.45 7.03
C LYS A 229 10.52 19.06 8.12
N ALA A 230 10.30 17.90 8.74
CA ALA A 230 11.35 17.22 9.48
C ALA A 230 12.41 16.78 8.46
N ALA A 231 13.62 17.33 8.61
CA ALA A 231 14.77 16.98 7.81
C ALA A 231 15.19 15.53 8.09
N GLN A 232 14.98 14.65 7.11
CA GLN A 232 15.78 13.46 6.92
C GLN A 232 16.57 13.65 5.62
N GLY A 233 17.89 13.67 5.76
CA GLY A 233 18.84 13.98 4.68
C GLY A 233 18.60 13.10 3.47
N THR A 234 18.11 13.73 2.41
CA THR A 234 18.12 13.19 1.05
C THR A 234 19.37 13.77 0.38
N PRO A 235 20.22 12.97 -0.31
CA PRO A 235 21.27 13.55 -1.14
C PRO A 235 20.61 14.45 -2.17
N ALA A 236 21.12 15.68 -2.31
CA ALA A 236 20.60 16.68 -3.22
C ALA A 236 20.55 16.15 -4.66
N PRO A 237 19.41 16.22 -5.38
CA PRO A 237 19.43 16.08 -6.82
C PRO A 237 19.96 17.38 -7.42
N LEU A 238 21.08 17.26 -8.15
CA LEU A 238 21.53 18.29 -9.07
C LEU A 238 20.44 18.56 -10.11
N ALA A 239 20.19 19.84 -10.35
CA ALA A 239 19.08 20.36 -11.13
C ALA A 239 19.17 20.11 -12.65
N SER A 240 18.01 20.03 -13.29
CA SER A 240 17.74 20.71 -14.58
C SER A 240 16.24 21.04 -14.66
N ASP A 241 15.87 22.25 -14.26
CA ASP A 241 14.49 22.74 -14.23
C ASP A 241 14.21 23.53 -15.52
N GLN A 242 14.02 22.81 -16.62
CA GLN A 242 13.31 23.35 -17.78
C GLN A 242 12.04 22.53 -18.00
N PRO A 243 10.88 23.19 -18.18
CA PRO A 243 9.62 22.50 -18.42
C PRO A 243 9.71 21.76 -19.75
N ARG A 244 9.78 20.43 -19.68
CA ARG A 244 9.87 19.56 -20.87
C ARG A 244 8.46 19.34 -21.41
N GLU A 245 8.17 19.85 -22.60
CA GLU A 245 6.89 19.57 -23.26
C GLU A 245 6.84 18.15 -23.85
N LEU A 246 5.71 17.47 -23.66
CA LEU A 246 5.38 16.19 -24.26
C LEU A 246 4.34 16.41 -25.36
N ARG A 247 4.54 15.79 -26.51
CA ARG A 247 3.51 15.70 -27.54
C ARG A 247 2.41 14.75 -27.06
N VAL A 248 1.15 15.13 -27.25
CA VAL A 248 0.00 14.29 -26.90
C VAL A 248 -0.29 13.31 -28.03
N HIS A 249 -0.47 12.04 -27.68
CA HIS A 249 -0.90 10.98 -28.58
C HIS A 249 -2.30 10.50 -28.22
N GLY A 250 -3.11 10.13 -29.20
CA GLY A 250 -4.39 9.49 -28.95
C GLY A 250 -5.29 9.43 -30.17
N ALA A 251 -5.74 8.22 -30.50
CA ALA A 251 -6.84 7.97 -31.41
C ALA A 251 -7.79 6.94 -30.77
N PRO A 252 -9.12 7.18 -30.72
CA PRO A 252 -10.05 6.23 -30.13
C PRO A 252 -10.12 4.95 -30.96
N LEU A 253 -9.82 3.81 -30.34
CA LEU A 253 -9.97 2.48 -30.95
C LEU A 253 -11.09 1.67 -30.27
N ALA A 254 -11.46 0.54 -30.88
CA ALA A 254 -12.48 -0.36 -30.35
C ALA A 254 -12.10 -0.90 -28.96
N GLY A 255 -13.12 -1.20 -28.14
CA GLY A 255 -12.91 -1.78 -26.81
C GLY A 255 -12.19 -0.85 -25.81
N GLY A 256 -12.15 0.46 -26.05
CA GLY A 256 -11.53 1.42 -25.13
C GLY A 256 -10.00 1.50 -25.21
N LEU A 257 -9.41 1.00 -26.30
CA LEU A 257 -7.99 1.18 -26.60
C LEU A 257 -7.71 2.59 -27.14
N ILE A 258 -6.49 3.07 -26.89
CA ILE A 258 -5.97 4.36 -27.33
C ILE A 258 -4.82 4.09 -28.30
N GLY A 259 -5.01 4.44 -29.58
CA GLY A 259 -3.94 4.37 -30.57
C GLY A 259 -2.86 5.42 -30.32
N PHE A 260 -1.59 5.07 -30.55
CA PHE A 260 -0.44 5.97 -30.35
C PHE A 260 -0.23 6.99 -31.49
N THR A 261 -1.31 7.60 -31.97
CA THR A 261 -1.28 8.59 -33.07
C THR A 261 -1.02 9.98 -32.53
N ALA A 262 -0.02 10.69 -33.07
CA ALA A 262 0.32 12.04 -32.60
C ALA A 262 -0.79 13.05 -32.91
N THR A 263 -1.04 13.95 -31.98
CA THR A 263 -1.94 15.10 -32.13
C THR A 263 -1.13 16.40 -32.20
N ASP A 264 -1.80 17.53 -32.45
CA ASP A 264 -1.14 18.85 -32.44
C ASP A 264 -0.99 19.43 -31.02
N ASP A 265 -1.62 18.80 -30.03
CA ASP A 265 -1.56 19.25 -28.64
C ASP A 265 -0.23 18.90 -27.96
N ARG A 266 0.14 19.74 -27.00
CA ARG A 266 1.29 19.56 -26.12
C ARG A 266 0.90 19.78 -24.66
N VAL A 267 1.57 19.06 -23.78
CA VAL A 267 1.42 19.20 -22.33
C VAL A 267 2.78 19.27 -21.66
N GLU A 268 2.88 20.03 -20.57
CA GLU A 268 4.09 20.08 -19.77
C GLU A 268 4.28 18.78 -19.00
N ALA A 269 5.48 18.20 -19.06
CA ALA A 269 5.84 17.03 -18.26
C ALA A 269 6.00 17.45 -16.79
N PRO A 270 5.47 16.67 -15.82
CA PRO A 270 5.81 16.83 -14.42
C PRO A 270 7.32 16.77 -14.23
N SER A 271 7.87 17.53 -13.29
CA SER A 271 9.32 17.52 -12.96
C SER A 271 9.87 16.12 -12.62
N ARG A 272 8.97 15.20 -12.22
CA ARG A 272 9.29 13.80 -11.93
C ARG A 272 9.29 12.87 -13.16
N ALA A 273 8.91 13.34 -14.35
CA ALA A 273 8.77 12.51 -15.54
C ALA A 273 10.13 12.12 -16.14
N GLY A 274 10.39 10.82 -16.23
CA GLY A 274 11.58 10.25 -16.86
C GLY A 274 11.69 10.56 -18.36
N PRO A 275 12.88 10.38 -18.96
CA PRO A 275 13.14 10.77 -20.34
C PRO A 275 12.23 10.06 -21.36
N ARG A 276 11.73 8.87 -21.02
CA ARG A 276 10.84 8.07 -21.87
C ARG A 276 9.35 8.31 -21.61
N ALA A 277 8.99 9.27 -20.75
CA ALA A 277 7.60 9.61 -20.49
C ALA A 277 6.90 10.18 -21.73
N PHE A 278 5.62 9.86 -21.88
CA PHE A 278 4.78 10.26 -23.00
C PHE A 278 3.37 10.63 -22.54
N ALA A 279 2.65 11.42 -23.34
CA ALA A 279 1.31 11.87 -23.03
C ALA A 279 0.26 11.16 -23.90
N LEU A 280 -0.80 10.65 -23.26
CA LEU A 280 -1.93 9.99 -23.92
C LEU A 280 -3.24 10.75 -23.67
N ARG A 281 -4.00 11.03 -24.72
CA ARG A 281 -5.39 11.47 -24.62
C ARG A 281 -6.27 10.26 -24.31
N VAL A 282 -7.08 10.36 -23.25
CA VAL A 282 -7.90 9.25 -22.73
C VAL A 282 -8.93 8.75 -23.75
N CYS A 283 -9.44 9.65 -24.61
CA CYS A 283 -10.37 9.42 -25.73
C CYS A 283 -11.76 8.87 -25.34
N ARG A 284 -11.88 8.04 -24.30
CA ARG A 284 -13.14 7.50 -23.76
C ARG A 284 -13.02 7.27 -22.25
N ALA A 285 -14.11 7.48 -21.50
CA ALA A 285 -14.13 7.27 -20.06
C ALA A 285 -14.23 5.77 -19.67
N THR A 286 -13.16 5.00 -19.95
CA THR A 286 -13.11 3.54 -19.71
C THR A 286 -12.97 3.16 -18.24
N LEU A 287 -12.63 4.12 -17.37
CA LEU A 287 -12.45 3.94 -15.92
C LEU A 287 -13.59 4.54 -15.09
N GLY A 288 -14.73 4.86 -15.73
CA GLY A 288 -15.86 5.54 -15.10
C GLY A 288 -15.66 7.06 -14.98
N ALA A 289 -16.43 7.71 -14.10
CA ALA A 289 -16.51 9.18 -14.02
C ALA A 289 -15.25 9.88 -13.50
N GLY A 290 -14.27 9.14 -12.97
CA GLY A 290 -13.05 9.68 -12.36
C GLY A 290 -11.97 10.14 -13.34
N LEU A 291 -12.08 9.77 -14.63
CA LEU A 291 -11.14 10.19 -15.67
C LEU A 291 -11.92 10.50 -16.97
N PRO A 292 -12.17 11.79 -17.30
CA PRO A 292 -12.99 12.16 -18.43
C PRO A 292 -12.28 11.89 -19.76
N ALA A 293 -13.07 11.68 -20.82
CA ALA A 293 -12.56 11.29 -22.13
C ALA A 293 -11.62 12.32 -22.77
N ASN A 294 -11.73 13.60 -22.39
CA ASN A 294 -10.89 14.69 -22.87
C ASN A 294 -9.58 14.87 -22.08
N ALA A 295 -9.40 14.17 -20.95
CA ALA A 295 -8.19 14.28 -20.15
C ALA A 295 -6.96 13.76 -20.91
N VAL A 296 -5.80 14.31 -20.57
CA VAL A 296 -4.49 13.84 -21.03
C VAL A 296 -3.74 13.26 -19.85
N VAL A 297 -3.37 11.98 -19.91
CA VAL A 297 -2.54 11.33 -18.90
C VAL A 297 -1.09 11.29 -19.33
N ILE A 298 -0.18 11.40 -18.36
CA ILE A 298 1.26 11.36 -18.60
C ILE A 298 1.77 10.05 -18.03
N ALA A 299 2.23 9.15 -18.90
CA ALA A 299 2.71 7.83 -18.55
C ALA A 299 4.24 7.78 -18.65
N ASP A 300 4.86 7.08 -17.71
CA ASP A 300 6.32 6.93 -17.63
C ASP A 300 6.67 5.44 -17.55
N PRO A 301 7.27 4.86 -18.60
CA PRO A 301 7.64 3.44 -18.63
C PRO A 301 8.81 3.11 -17.70
N ASP A 302 9.57 4.11 -17.25
CA ASP A 302 10.68 3.92 -16.31
C ASP A 302 10.18 3.91 -14.85
N ARG A 303 8.86 3.99 -14.64
CA ARG A 303 8.21 3.96 -13.33
C ARG A 303 7.20 2.83 -13.26
N LEU A 304 7.26 2.10 -12.14
CA LEU A 304 6.31 1.04 -11.86
C LEU A 304 4.96 1.62 -11.40
N PRO A 305 3.83 1.08 -11.88
CA PRO A 305 2.53 1.52 -11.43
C PRO A 305 2.34 1.28 -9.93
N THR A 306 1.77 2.27 -9.27
CA THR A 306 1.46 2.18 -7.83
C THR A 306 -0.02 1.94 -7.62
N VAL A 307 -0.33 1.19 -6.58
CA VAL A 307 -1.69 0.92 -6.11
C VAL A 307 -2.51 2.19 -5.92
N GLY A 308 -3.72 2.21 -6.47
CA GLY A 308 -4.61 3.37 -6.46
C GLY A 308 -4.22 4.45 -7.47
N GLY A 309 -3.13 4.25 -8.21
CA GLY A 309 -2.78 5.00 -9.40
C GLY A 309 -3.38 4.37 -10.66
N LEU A 310 -2.98 4.90 -11.80
CA LEU A 310 -3.35 4.37 -13.11
C LEU A 310 -2.11 3.76 -13.78
N ALA A 311 -2.34 2.77 -14.64
CA ALA A 311 -1.32 2.24 -15.53
C ALA A 311 -1.79 2.36 -16.98
N ALA A 312 -0.85 2.64 -17.87
CA ALA A 312 -1.01 2.49 -19.31
C ALA A 312 -0.36 1.16 -19.73
N ILE A 313 -1.18 0.20 -20.13
CA ILE A 313 -0.76 -1.12 -20.60
C ILE A 313 -0.67 -1.07 -22.12
N ARG A 314 0.47 -1.47 -22.69
CA ARG A 314 0.63 -1.65 -24.13
C ARG A 314 -0.08 -2.93 -24.57
N THR A 315 -0.85 -2.83 -25.65
CA THR A 315 -1.58 -3.94 -26.28
C THR A 315 -1.38 -3.82 -27.79
N GLY A 316 -0.36 -4.49 -28.32
CA GLY A 316 0.12 -4.24 -29.69
C GLY A 316 0.65 -2.81 -29.84
N ASP A 317 0.15 -2.07 -30.83
CA ASP A 317 0.51 -0.67 -31.09
C ASP A 317 -0.39 0.36 -30.37
N ALA A 318 -1.24 -0.13 -29.45
CA ALA A 318 -2.20 0.69 -28.70
C ALA A 318 -1.96 0.60 -27.20
N TYR A 319 -2.62 1.47 -26.45
CA TYR A 319 -2.58 1.50 -24.99
C TYR A 319 -3.96 1.34 -24.39
N ARG A 320 -4.01 0.69 -23.22
CA ARG A 320 -5.18 0.59 -22.36
C ARG A 320 -4.88 1.24 -21.02
N LEU A 321 -5.79 2.08 -20.55
CA LEU A 321 -5.74 2.59 -19.19
C LEU A 321 -6.48 1.66 -18.25
N VAL A 322 -5.86 1.39 -17.10
CA VAL A 322 -6.45 0.63 -16.00
C VAL A 322 -6.23 1.36 -14.68
N THR A 323 -7.17 1.19 -13.76
CA THR A 323 -6.95 1.48 -12.35
C THR A 323 -6.13 0.36 -11.74
N VAL A 324 -5.02 0.68 -11.10
CA VAL A 324 -4.16 -0.31 -10.46
C VAL A 324 -4.72 -0.62 -9.08
N THR A 325 -5.20 -1.84 -8.89
CA THR A 325 -5.62 -2.37 -7.61
C THR A 325 -4.72 -3.52 -7.21
N PHE A 326 -4.82 -3.93 -5.95
CA PHE A 326 -4.36 -5.25 -5.55
C PHE A 326 -5.56 -6.10 -5.21
N ASP A 327 -5.48 -7.36 -5.58
CA ASP A 327 -6.31 -8.37 -4.95
C ASP A 327 -5.87 -8.56 -3.47
N ARG A 328 -6.57 -9.42 -2.74
CA ARG A 328 -6.29 -9.70 -1.33
C ARG A 328 -4.93 -10.39 -1.13
N ASN A 329 -4.35 -10.97 -2.18
CA ASN A 329 -3.07 -11.67 -2.18
C ASN A 329 -1.89 -10.75 -2.54
N GLY A 330 -2.19 -9.49 -2.91
CA GLY A 330 -1.21 -8.51 -3.30
C GLY A 330 -0.74 -8.65 -4.75
N ALA A 331 -1.45 -9.43 -5.58
CA ALA A 331 -1.24 -9.48 -7.01
C ALA A 331 -1.68 -8.16 -7.63
N THR A 332 -0.82 -7.57 -8.46
CA THR A 332 -1.09 -6.32 -9.16
C THR A 332 -2.13 -6.55 -10.22
N THR A 333 -3.29 -5.94 -10.04
CA THR A 333 -4.43 -6.10 -10.95
C THR A 333 -4.79 -4.76 -11.56
N GLY A 334 -5.00 -4.72 -12.87
CA GLY A 334 -5.55 -3.60 -13.60
C GLY A 334 -7.05 -3.79 -13.78
N TYR A 335 -7.85 -2.82 -13.35
CA TYR A 335 -9.31 -2.82 -13.53
C TYR A 335 -9.75 -1.76 -14.55
N SER A 336 -10.68 -2.12 -15.43
CA SER A 336 -11.38 -1.22 -16.34
C SER A 336 -12.90 -1.44 -16.21
N VAL A 337 -13.68 -0.37 -16.34
CA VAL A 337 -15.15 -0.39 -16.23
C VAL A 337 -15.81 -0.58 -17.59
N THR A 338 -15.19 -0.10 -18.66
CA THR A 338 -15.78 -0.18 -20.01
C THR A 338 -14.71 -0.44 -21.07
N PRO A 339 -14.54 -1.70 -21.52
CA PRO A 339 -15.23 -2.91 -21.05
C PRO A 339 -14.90 -3.22 -19.58
N ASP A 340 -15.83 -3.90 -18.90
CA ASP A 340 -15.59 -4.45 -17.57
C ASP A 340 -14.56 -5.58 -17.69
N MET A 341 -13.38 -5.36 -17.13
CA MET A 341 -12.29 -6.32 -17.22
C MET A 341 -11.29 -6.17 -16.11
N GLU A 342 -10.68 -7.31 -15.79
CA GLU A 342 -9.62 -7.47 -14.82
C GLU A 342 -8.38 -8.05 -15.53
N ILE A 343 -7.24 -7.40 -15.35
CA ILE A 343 -5.97 -7.77 -16.00
C ILE A 343 -4.94 -8.04 -14.91
N ASN A 344 -4.35 -9.23 -14.89
CA ASN A 344 -3.22 -9.50 -14.02
C ASN A 344 -1.97 -8.78 -14.56
N LEU A 345 -1.58 -7.66 -13.92
CA LEU A 345 -0.42 -6.87 -14.31
C LEU A 345 0.90 -7.57 -13.98
N ASP A 346 0.91 -8.48 -13.01
CA ASP A 346 2.11 -9.27 -12.67
C ASP A 346 2.43 -10.32 -13.74
N ALA A 347 1.48 -10.63 -14.63
CA ALA A 347 1.66 -11.57 -15.74
C ALA A 347 2.13 -10.89 -17.04
N LEU A 348 2.22 -9.55 -17.07
CA LEU A 348 2.65 -8.79 -18.23
C LEU A 348 4.15 -8.51 -18.20
N ASP A 349 4.76 -8.30 -19.38
CA ASP A 349 6.11 -7.79 -19.45
C ASP A 349 6.15 -6.38 -18.80
N PRO A 350 7.04 -6.12 -17.83
CA PRO A 350 7.17 -4.79 -17.24
C PRO A 350 7.41 -3.68 -18.28
N ALA A 351 8.01 -3.99 -19.43
CA ALA A 351 8.21 -3.04 -20.52
C ALA A 351 6.88 -2.57 -21.16
N ASP A 352 5.83 -3.37 -21.04
CA ASP A 352 4.49 -3.07 -21.56
C ASP A 352 3.60 -2.35 -20.55
N VAL A 353 4.08 -2.06 -19.34
CA VAL A 353 3.27 -1.42 -18.29
C VAL A 353 3.93 -0.14 -17.80
N ALA A 354 3.36 1.00 -18.17
CA ALA A 354 3.84 2.32 -17.74
C ALA A 354 2.96 2.91 -16.62
N ALA A 355 3.59 3.45 -15.57
CA ALA A 355 2.86 4.17 -14.54
C ALA A 355 2.33 5.51 -15.07
N VAL A 356 1.08 5.83 -14.80
CA VAL A 356 0.57 7.19 -15.00
C VAL A 356 1.00 8.06 -13.83
N ILE A 357 1.79 9.09 -14.13
CA ILE A 357 2.40 10.01 -13.17
C ILE A 357 1.79 11.41 -13.18
N GLY A 358 0.77 11.63 -14.00
CA GLY A 358 0.05 12.90 -14.04
C GLY A 358 -1.19 12.78 -14.90
N ALA A 359 -2.15 13.66 -14.64
CA ALA A 359 -3.30 13.87 -15.51
C ALA A 359 -3.52 15.38 -15.62
N VAL A 360 -3.72 15.84 -16.85
CA VAL A 360 -4.09 17.20 -17.19
C VAL A 360 -5.54 17.17 -17.64
N PHE A 361 -6.35 17.97 -16.96
CA PHE A 361 -7.77 18.15 -17.26
C PHE A 361 -7.90 19.48 -17.97
N ALA A 362 -8.34 19.44 -19.22
CA ALA A 362 -8.64 20.62 -20.04
C ALA A 362 -10.11 20.99 -19.94
#